data_AF-A0A952DPH1-F1
#
_entry.id   AF-A0A952DPH1-F1
#
_cell.length_a   1.000
_cell.length_b   1.000
_cell.length_c   1.000
_cell.angle_alpha   90.00
_cell.angle_beta   90.00
_cell.angle_gamma   90.00
#
_symmetry.space_group_name_H-M   'P 1'
#
loop_
_entity.id
_entity.type
_entity.pdbx_description
1 polymer ?
#
loop_
_entity_poly.entity_id
_entity_poly.type
_entity_poly.pdbx_seq_one_letter_code
_entity_poly.pdbx_strand_id
1 'polypeptide(L)'
;MSDAAAEFAGIQAMHPVAVLLKEGGQPCTLLPGFGFTAGDKPHKMDLLLVPFAHSGYVTRLFFERIIEGRGANWKQHRLIERNWWAPSWNHVPPSMRWTQMLSAHLRAVA
;
A
#
# COMPACT_ATOMS: atom_id res chain seq x y z
N MET A 1 -5.03 19.49 -2.79
CA MET A 1 -3.99 18.44 -2.75
C MET A 1 -3.42 18.46 -1.35
N SER A 2 -3.42 17.34 -0.62
CA SER A 2 -2.74 17.30 0.68
C SER A 2 -1.23 17.37 0.44
N ASP A 3 -0.52 18.02 1.36
CA ASP A 3 0.92 18.01 1.38
C ASP A 3 1.40 16.57 1.63
N ALA A 4 2.14 16.01 0.68
CA ALA A 4 2.65 14.64 0.78
C ALA A 4 3.51 14.43 2.04
N ALA A 5 4.19 15.48 2.52
CA ALA A 5 4.94 15.41 3.76
C ALA A 5 4.02 15.21 4.97
N ALA A 6 2.88 15.91 5.01
CA ALA A 6 1.90 15.77 6.09
C ALA A 6 1.20 14.40 6.06
N GLU A 7 0.86 13.89 4.88
CA GLU A 7 0.29 12.54 4.74
C GLU A 7 1.29 11.46 5.15
N PHE A 8 2.54 11.59 4.71
CA PHE A 8 3.61 10.67 5.08
C PHE A 8 3.90 10.70 6.58
N ALA A 9 3.89 11.87 7.23
CA ALA A 9 4.06 11.98 8.67
C ALA A 9 3.01 11.15 9.45
N GLY A 10 1.77 11.08 8.94
CA GLY A 10 0.73 10.21 9.48
C GLY A 10 1.08 8.72 9.37
N ILE A 11 1.62 8.27 8.23
CA ILE A 11 2.12 6.90 8.08
C ILE A 11 3.30 6.64 9.02
N GLN A 12 4.26 7.57 9.09
CA GLN A 12 5.46 7.43 9.89
C GLN A 12 5.15 7.36 11.39
N ALA A 13 4.10 8.06 11.86
CA ALA A 13 3.63 7.92 13.23
C ALA A 13 3.09 6.51 13.55
N MET A 14 2.49 5.81 12.58
CA MET A 14 2.03 4.42 12.73
C MET A 14 3.16 3.41 12.55
N HIS A 15 4.13 3.73 11.69
CA HIS A 15 5.24 2.86 11.33
C HIS A 15 6.52 3.68 11.15
N PRO A 16 7.33 3.86 12.21
CA PRO A 16 8.44 4.82 12.23
C PRO A 16 9.53 4.60 11.17
N VAL A 17 9.67 3.37 10.67
CA VAL A 17 10.65 3.00 9.63
C VAL A 17 10.10 3.11 8.21
N ALA A 18 8.89 3.66 8.04
CA ALA A 18 8.35 3.97 6.72
C ALA A 18 9.26 4.94 5.97
N VAL A 19 9.29 4.83 4.65
CA VAL A 19 10.14 5.65 3.78
C VAL A 19 9.30 6.29 2.70
N LEU A 20 9.44 7.61 2.54
CA LEU A 20 8.84 8.34 1.44
C LEU A 20 9.71 8.17 0.18
N LEU A 21 9.10 7.64 -0.86
CA LEU A 21 9.74 7.36 -2.15
C LEU A 21 9.01 8.09 -3.28
N LYS A 22 9.53 7.97 -4.50
CA LYS A 22 8.88 8.48 -5.71
C LYS A 22 8.86 7.40 -6.80
N GLU A 23 7.71 7.21 -7.42
CA GLU A 23 7.51 6.41 -8.63
C GLU A 23 6.96 7.35 -9.71
N GLY A 24 7.62 7.45 -10.87
CA GLY A 24 7.24 8.43 -11.89
C GLY A 24 7.20 9.88 -11.41
N GLY A 25 8.00 10.23 -10.40
CA GLY A 25 8.02 11.55 -9.76
C GLY A 25 6.90 11.79 -8.73
N GLN A 26 5.94 10.87 -8.60
CA GLN A 26 4.83 10.97 -7.65
C GLN A 26 5.15 10.27 -6.32
N PRO A 27 4.75 10.83 -5.17
CA PRO A 27 5.13 10.31 -3.87
C PRO A 27 4.38 9.01 -3.53
N CYS A 28 5.11 8.03 -3.02
CA CYS A 28 4.59 6.76 -2.50
C CYS A 28 5.30 6.39 -1.21
N THR A 29 4.73 5.48 -0.41
CA THR A 29 5.29 5.12 0.89
C THR A 29 5.65 3.65 0.94
N LEU A 30 6.93 3.34 1.17
CA LEU A 30 7.39 2.00 1.53
C LEU A 30 7.18 1.80 3.04
N LEU A 31 6.62 0.66 3.42
CA LEU A 31 6.44 0.23 4.82
C LEU A 31 7.21 -1.09 5.03
N PRO A 32 8.49 -1.03 5.44
CA PRO A 32 9.33 -2.22 5.60
C PRO A 32 8.87 -3.13 6.74
N GLY A 33 8.68 -4.42 6.47
CA GLY A 33 8.29 -5.39 7.49
C GLY A 33 7.03 -4.97 8.28
N PHE A 34 6.04 -4.41 7.61
CA PHE A 34 4.79 -3.96 8.21
C PHE A 34 3.97 -5.15 8.73
N GLY A 35 3.55 -5.08 9.99
CA GLY A 35 2.71 -6.09 10.62
C GLY A 35 1.23 -5.82 10.40
N PHE A 36 0.48 -6.81 9.94
CA PHE A 36 -0.97 -6.74 9.77
C PHE A 36 -1.61 -8.14 9.91
N THR A 37 -2.92 -8.19 10.00
CA THR A 37 -3.68 -9.44 10.01
C THR A 37 -4.33 -9.65 8.66
N ALA A 38 -4.21 -10.85 8.10
CA ALA A 38 -4.92 -11.27 6.90
C ALA A 38 -5.76 -12.51 7.23
N GLY A 39 -7.08 -12.41 7.16
CA GLY A 39 -7.95 -13.38 7.82
C GLY A 39 -7.73 -13.42 9.32
N ASP A 40 -7.47 -14.62 9.83
CA ASP A 40 -7.16 -14.84 11.25
C ASP A 40 -5.66 -15.04 11.51
N LYS A 41 -4.80 -14.75 10.52
CA LYS A 41 -3.36 -15.00 10.60
C LYS A 41 -2.57 -13.68 10.65
N PRO A 42 -1.57 -13.56 11.54
CA PRO A 42 -0.66 -12.43 11.53
C PRO A 42 0.34 -12.58 10.36
N HIS A 43 0.61 -11.48 9.68
CA HIS A 43 1.59 -11.37 8.61
C HIS A 43 2.55 -10.22 8.88
N LYS A 44 3.78 -10.38 8.40
CA LYS A 44 4.81 -9.33 8.37
C LYS A 44 5.52 -9.37 7.02
N MET A 45 5.47 -8.27 6.28
CA MET A 45 6.13 -8.13 4.98
C MET A 45 6.27 -6.67 4.57
N ASP A 46 7.07 -6.41 3.55
CA ASP A 46 7.11 -5.07 2.97
C ASP A 46 5.78 -4.76 2.27
N LEU A 47 5.30 -3.53 2.44
CA LEU A 47 4.18 -2.97 1.70
C LEU A 47 4.60 -1.69 0.99
N LEU A 48 3.96 -1.38 -0.13
CA LEU A 48 4.15 -0.12 -0.85
C LEU A 48 2.79 0.52 -1.12
N LEU A 49 2.50 1.62 -0.42
CA LEU A 49 1.30 2.43 -0.63
C LEU A 49 1.53 3.41 -1.78
N VAL A 50 0.70 3.30 -2.81
CA VAL A 50 0.69 4.15 -4.00
C VAL A 50 -0.62 4.97 -4.01
N PRO A 51 -0.58 6.23 -3.54
CA PRO A 51 -1.77 7.05 -3.31
C PRO A 51 -2.22 7.84 -4.56
N PHE A 52 -1.88 7.34 -5.74
CA PHE A 52 -2.20 7.93 -7.03
C PHE A 52 -2.52 6.84 -8.06
N ALA A 53 -2.98 7.26 -9.24
CA ALA A 53 -3.43 6.34 -10.27
C ALA A 53 -2.29 5.44 -10.76
N HIS A 54 -2.46 4.12 -10.67
CA HIS A 54 -1.49 3.13 -11.11
C HIS A 54 -2.17 1.83 -11.53
N SER A 55 -1.70 1.23 -12.64
CA SER A 55 -2.20 -0.05 -13.17
C SER A 55 -3.73 -0.16 -13.29
N GLY A 56 -4.42 0.93 -13.61
CA GLY A 56 -5.88 0.97 -13.78
C GLY A 56 -6.68 1.21 -12.50
N TYR A 57 -6.03 1.50 -11.37
CA TYR A 57 -6.65 1.81 -10.08
C TYR A 57 -6.27 3.23 -9.66
N VAL A 58 -7.17 3.96 -9.02
CA VAL A 58 -6.92 5.35 -8.59
C VAL A 58 -5.98 5.48 -7.39
N THR A 59 -5.84 4.40 -6.61
CA THR A 59 -4.83 4.19 -5.55
C THR A 59 -4.57 2.68 -5.44
N ARG A 60 -3.41 2.26 -4.93
CA ARG A 60 -3.10 0.84 -4.68
C ARG A 60 -2.24 0.61 -3.44
N LEU A 61 -2.39 -0.57 -2.86
CA LEU A 61 -1.42 -1.16 -1.95
C LEU A 61 -0.78 -2.37 -2.62
N PHE A 62 0.54 -2.37 -2.59
CA PHE A 62 1.38 -3.45 -3.10
C PHE A 62 2.01 -4.21 -1.94
N PHE A 63 2.18 -5.52 -2.12
CA PHE A 63 2.67 -6.47 -1.15
C PHE A 63 3.92 -7.16 -1.71
N GLU A 64 4.88 -7.45 -0.84
CA GLU A 64 6.11 -8.18 -1.19
C GLU A 64 5.81 -9.56 -1.80
N ARG A 65 4.75 -10.22 -1.34
CA ARG A 65 4.33 -11.56 -1.76
C ARG A 65 2.81 -11.70 -1.71
N ILE A 66 2.30 -12.70 -2.43
CA ILE A 66 0.88 -13.10 -2.36
C ILE A 66 0.57 -13.67 -0.98
N ILE A 67 -0.66 -13.47 -0.51
CA ILE A 67 -1.22 -14.14 0.66
C ILE A 67 -2.21 -15.21 0.17
N GLU A 68 -1.85 -16.47 0.30
CA GLU A 68 -2.68 -17.58 -0.18
C GLU A 68 -4.06 -17.60 0.48
N GLY A 69 -5.10 -17.80 -0.33
CA GLY A 69 -6.49 -17.81 0.12
C GLY A 69 -7.07 -16.45 0.51
N ARG A 70 -6.35 -15.34 0.30
CA ARG A 70 -6.80 -13.97 0.59
C ARG A 70 -6.57 -13.04 -0.61
N GLY A 71 -7.37 -11.98 -0.71
CA GLY A 71 -7.35 -11.08 -1.86
C GLY A 71 -7.89 -11.73 -3.14
N ALA A 72 -8.28 -10.89 -4.09
CA ALA A 72 -8.78 -11.35 -5.39
C ALA A 72 -7.76 -11.05 -6.49
N ASN A 73 -7.62 -11.94 -7.47
CA ASN A 73 -6.96 -11.68 -8.77
C ASN A 73 -5.58 -10.98 -8.66
N TRP A 74 -4.68 -11.55 -7.86
CA TRP A 74 -3.33 -11.00 -7.67
C TRP A 74 -2.57 -10.85 -8.99
N LYS A 75 -1.94 -9.69 -9.19
CA LYS A 75 -1.06 -9.42 -10.33
C LYS A 75 0.29 -8.90 -9.86
N GLN A 76 1.34 -9.30 -10.58
CA GLN A 76 2.70 -8.82 -10.36
C GLN A 76 2.92 -7.51 -11.11
N HIS A 77 3.65 -6.59 -10.48
CA HIS A 77 4.04 -5.30 -11.03
C HIS A 77 5.48 -5.00 -10.61
N ARG A 78 6.20 -4.20 -11.41
CA ARG A 78 7.53 -3.70 -11.05
C ARG A 78 7.44 -2.20 -10.76
N LEU A 79 7.82 -1.81 -9.55
CA LEU A 79 7.83 -0.44 -9.04
C LEU A 79 9.05 -0.27 -8.12
N ILE A 80 9.67 0.90 -8.10
CA ILE A 80 10.85 1.19 -7.25
C ILE A 80 11.91 0.06 -7.37
N GLU A 81 12.21 -0.36 -8.60
CA GLU A 81 13.16 -1.43 -8.91
C GLU A 81 12.93 -2.79 -8.21
N ARG A 82 11.72 -3.04 -7.70
CA ARG A 82 11.33 -4.29 -7.04
C ARG A 82 10.07 -4.86 -7.66
N ASN A 83 9.94 -6.18 -7.61
CA ASN A 83 8.70 -6.86 -7.96
C ASN A 83 7.75 -6.81 -6.76
N TRP A 84 6.50 -6.50 -7.04
CA TRP A 84 5.42 -6.36 -6.08
C TRP A 84 4.18 -7.09 -6.56
N TRP A 85 3.31 -7.45 -5.63
CA TRP A 85 2.03 -8.09 -5.89
C TRP A 85 0.90 -7.19 -5.40
N ALA A 86 -0.17 -7.06 -6.17
CA ALA A 86 -1.36 -6.34 -5.73
C ALA A 86 -2.63 -7.11 -6.09
N PRO A 87 -3.56 -7.33 -5.14
CA PRO A 87 -4.86 -7.87 -5.45
C PRO A 87 -5.70 -6.82 -6.18
N SER A 88 -6.76 -7.26 -6.85
CA SER A 88 -7.82 -6.38 -7.31
C SER A 88 -8.61 -5.88 -6.10
N TRP A 89 -8.46 -4.59 -5.80
CA TRP A 89 -9.22 -3.90 -4.75
C TRP A 89 -9.52 -2.47 -5.20
N ASN A 90 -10.79 -2.08 -5.16
CA ASN A 90 -11.31 -0.84 -5.74
C ASN A 90 -12.01 0.02 -4.68
N HIS A 91 -12.50 1.19 -5.11
CA HIS A 91 -13.29 2.11 -4.27
C HIS A 91 -12.52 2.69 -3.08
N VAL A 92 -11.21 2.86 -3.22
CA VAL A 92 -10.36 3.61 -2.27
C VAL A 92 -10.01 4.97 -2.90
N PRO A 93 -10.71 6.07 -2.53
CA PRO A 93 -10.56 7.36 -3.18
C PRO A 93 -9.18 8.00 -2.92
N PRO A 94 -8.60 8.72 -3.90
CA PRO A 94 -7.31 9.40 -3.72
C PRO A 94 -7.38 10.63 -2.78
N SER A 95 -8.58 11.08 -2.40
CA SER A 95 -8.79 12.16 -1.44
C SER A 95 -8.67 11.71 0.02
N MET A 96 -8.61 10.40 0.27
CA MET A 96 -8.51 9.84 1.61
C MET A 96 -7.11 10.09 2.21
N ARG A 97 -7.05 10.31 3.53
CA ARG A 97 -5.74 10.38 4.22
C ARG A 97 -4.96 9.09 4.03
N TRP A 98 -3.65 9.14 3.90
CA TRP A 98 -2.86 7.94 3.58
C TRP A 98 -2.98 6.85 4.65
N THR A 99 -3.11 7.22 5.92
CA THR A 99 -3.36 6.27 7.01
C THR A 99 -4.67 5.51 6.82
N GLN A 100 -5.75 6.22 6.50
CA GLN A 100 -7.05 5.64 6.19
C GLN A 100 -7.02 4.82 4.89
N MET A 101 -6.29 5.29 3.88
CA MET A 101 -6.10 4.62 2.60
C MET A 101 -5.40 3.27 2.78
N LEU A 102 -4.34 3.22 3.60
CA LEU A 102 -3.66 1.99 3.97
C LEU A 102 -4.62 1.01 4.65
N SER A 103 -5.37 1.45 5.66
CA SER A 103 -6.37 0.62 6.33
C SER A 103 -7.47 0.14 5.36
N ALA A 104 -7.91 0.97 4.43
CA ALA A 104 -8.92 0.63 3.44
C ALA A 104 -8.43 -0.46 2.47
N HIS A 105 -7.16 -0.41 2.05
CA HIS A 105 -6.55 -1.44 1.20
C HIS A 105 -6.27 -2.75 1.94
N LEU A 106 -5.88 -2.69 3.23
CA LEU A 106 -5.66 -3.90 4.03
C LEU A 106 -6.94 -4.75 4.19
N ARG A 107 -8.14 -4.15 4.04
CA ARG A 107 -9.40 -4.91 3.99
C ARG A 107 -9.50 -5.89 2.82
N ALA A 108 -8.71 -5.70 1.76
CA ALA A 108 -8.65 -6.63 0.64
C ALA A 108 -8.16 -8.03 1.05
N VAL A 109 -7.38 -8.10 2.12
CA VAL A 109 -6.73 -9.33 2.60
C VAL A 109 -7.18 -9.72 4.01
N ALA A 110 -8.07 -8.94 4.62
CA ALA A 110 -8.65 -9.24 5.93
C ALA A 110 -9.49 -10.52 5.93
#